data_AF-A0A9E3BLZ9-F1
#
_entry.id   AF-A0A9E3BLZ9-F1
#
_cell.length_a   1.000
_cell.length_b   1.000
_cell.length_c   1.000
_cell.angle_alpha   90.00
_cell.angle_beta   90.00
_cell.angle_gamma   90.00
#
_symmetry.space_group_name_H-M   'P 1'
#
loop_
_entity.id
_entity.type
_entity.pdbx_description
1 polymer ?
#
loop_
_entity_poly.entity_id
_entity_poly.type
_entity_poly.pdbx_seq_one_letter_code
_entity_poly.pdbx_strand_id
1 'polypeptide(L)'
;MDDALPTEQLLDPSAGTQRERRARRDLADRKMEAVKAKYVASRTPTERAADALIRLASSTPCLVGHLAWFGGWILWNVGAFGLAKFDPFPFGLLTMIVSLEAIFLSIFVLVSQNRESAIAELREEVTLAVELSVEAETTKILQLVAGLYSRLGFPLGVEDELGRMLQPLDKDLLERQLSEQIVQAGKRPKKGQA
;
A
#
# COMPACT_ATOMS: atom_id res chain seq x y z
N MET A 1 68.28 13.99 2.08
CA MET A 1 67.74 13.96 0.71
C MET A 1 67.17 12.57 0.52
N ASP A 2 66.09 12.26 1.24
CA ASP A 2 64.71 12.57 0.86
C ASP A 2 64.35 11.92 -0.47
N ASP A 3 63.64 10.80 -0.40
CA ASP A 3 62.43 10.63 -1.20
C ASP A 3 61.49 9.69 -0.44
N ALA A 4 60.62 10.33 0.33
CA ALA A 4 59.52 9.69 1.03
C ALA A 4 58.53 9.12 0.01
N LEU A 5 58.20 7.84 0.16
CA LEU A 5 57.02 7.25 -0.47
C LEU A 5 55.77 8.06 -0.07
N PRO A 6 54.87 8.40 -1.00
CA PRO A 6 53.67 9.17 -0.68
C PRO A 6 52.72 8.31 0.16
N THR A 7 52.79 8.50 1.47
CA THR A 7 51.96 7.85 2.49
C THR A 7 50.62 8.60 2.65
N GLU A 8 49.96 8.93 1.55
CA GLU A 8 48.70 9.69 1.54
C GLU A 8 47.52 8.94 0.88
N GLN A 9 47.66 7.63 0.66
CA GLN A 9 46.59 6.81 0.07
C GLN A 9 46.03 5.73 0.99
N LEU A 10 46.48 5.62 2.25
CA LEU A 10 46.19 4.46 3.08
C LEU A 10 45.12 4.63 4.17
N LEU A 11 44.47 5.79 4.32
CA LEU A 11 43.39 5.94 5.30
C LEU A 11 42.34 6.96 4.85
N ASP A 12 41.50 6.59 3.87
CA ASP A 12 40.15 7.16 3.78
C ASP A 12 39.14 6.19 4.46
N PRO A 13 38.81 6.41 5.75
CA PRO A 13 37.84 5.58 6.47
C PRO A 13 36.40 5.69 5.93
N SER A 14 36.12 6.64 5.02
CA SER A 14 34.79 6.83 4.42
C SER A 14 34.51 5.85 3.26
N ALA A 15 35.55 5.32 2.62
CA ALA A 15 35.43 4.41 1.48
C ALA A 15 34.82 3.04 1.88
N GLY A 16 35.13 2.54 3.08
CA GLY A 16 34.56 1.29 3.62
C GLY A 16 33.09 1.44 4.00
N THR A 17 32.72 2.54 4.65
CA THR A 17 31.33 2.83 5.07
C THR A 17 30.41 3.09 3.87
N GLN A 18 30.90 3.74 2.81
CA GLN A 18 30.16 3.96 1.57
C GLN A 18 29.86 2.64 0.84
N ARG A 19 30.84 1.72 0.75
CA ARG A 19 30.66 0.40 0.13
C ARG A 19 29.67 -0.46 0.89
N GLU A 20 29.73 -0.45 2.22
CA GLU A 20 28.81 -1.21 3.07
C GLU A 20 27.36 -0.68 2.98
N ARG A 21 27.18 0.64 2.95
CA ARG A 21 25.85 1.27 2.76
C ARG A 21 25.24 0.93 1.40
N ARG A 22 26.04 0.90 0.32
CA ARG A 22 25.57 0.47 -1.01
C ARG A 22 25.19 -1.01 -1.00
N ALA A 23 26.02 -1.88 -0.43
CA ALA A 23 25.71 -3.30 -0.32
C ALA A 23 24.41 -3.59 0.45
N ARG A 24 24.13 -2.85 1.53
CA ARG A 24 22.87 -2.96 2.28
C ARG A 24 21.66 -2.49 1.48
N ARG A 25 21.79 -1.40 0.71
CA ARG A 25 20.75 -0.92 -0.21
C ARG A 25 20.43 -1.93 -1.30
N ASP A 26 21.46 -2.44 -1.98
CA ASP A 26 21.29 -3.43 -3.05
C ASP A 26 20.62 -4.71 -2.53
N LEU A 27 20.94 -5.13 -1.29
CA LEU A 27 20.30 -6.27 -0.66
C LEU A 27 18.83 -5.99 -0.32
N ALA A 28 18.50 -4.79 0.17
CA ALA A 28 17.13 -4.38 0.46
C ALA A 28 16.29 -4.31 -0.82
N ASP A 29 16.84 -3.74 -1.90
CA ASP A 29 16.18 -3.64 -3.20
C ASP A 29 15.93 -5.04 -3.79
N ARG A 30 16.92 -5.94 -3.74
CA ARG A 30 16.74 -7.33 -4.18
C ARG A 30 15.71 -8.11 -3.36
N LYS A 31 15.65 -7.88 -2.05
CA LYS A 31 14.62 -8.50 -1.19
C LYS A 31 13.23 -7.97 -1.55
N MET A 32 13.11 -6.66 -1.79
CA MET A 32 11.85 -6.05 -2.22
C MET A 32 11.42 -6.58 -3.60
N GLU A 33 12.35 -6.68 -4.54
CA GLU A 33 12.11 -7.27 -5.87
C GLU A 33 11.70 -8.73 -5.77
N ALA A 34 12.33 -9.53 -4.90
CA ALA A 34 11.98 -10.94 -4.70
C ALA A 34 10.58 -11.11 -4.09
N VAL A 35 10.20 -10.25 -3.14
CA VAL A 35 8.84 -10.23 -2.56
C VAL A 35 7.81 -9.82 -3.63
N LYS A 36 8.10 -8.77 -4.40
CA LYS A 36 7.25 -8.30 -5.50
C LYS A 36 7.12 -9.36 -6.60
N ALA A 37 8.20 -10.04 -6.95
CA ALA A 37 8.23 -11.11 -7.94
C ALA A 37 7.41 -12.33 -7.48
N LYS A 38 7.50 -12.72 -6.21
CA LYS A 38 6.64 -13.77 -5.64
C LYS A 38 5.16 -13.40 -5.69
N TYR A 39 4.83 -12.14 -5.39
CA TYR A 39 3.47 -11.61 -5.48
C TYR A 39 2.90 -11.58 -6.91
N VAL A 40 3.74 -11.30 -7.91
CA VAL A 40 3.34 -11.30 -9.33
C VAL A 40 3.25 -12.74 -9.88
N ALA A 41 4.07 -13.65 -9.36
CA ALA A 41 4.12 -15.05 -9.78
C ALA A 41 2.93 -15.87 -9.28
N SER A 42 2.30 -15.49 -8.17
CA SER A 42 1.09 -16.12 -7.64
C SER A 42 -0.22 -15.68 -8.31
N ARG A 43 -0.18 -14.81 -9.33
CA ARG A 43 -1.38 -14.37 -10.04
C ARG A 43 -2.04 -15.55 -10.78
N THR A 44 -3.27 -15.86 -10.39
CA THR A 44 -4.09 -16.80 -11.14
C THR A 44 -4.41 -16.24 -12.54
N PRO A 45 -4.59 -17.08 -13.57
CA PRO A 45 -4.95 -16.61 -14.91
C PRO A 45 -6.27 -15.81 -14.92
N THR A 46 -7.19 -16.11 -14.00
CA THR A 46 -8.45 -15.40 -13.78
C THR A 46 -8.23 -13.98 -13.23
N GLU A 47 -7.28 -13.78 -12.31
CA GLU A 47 -6.93 -12.44 -11.80
C GLU A 47 -6.30 -11.55 -12.88
N ARG A 48 -5.49 -12.13 -13.77
CA ARG A 48 -4.92 -11.38 -14.91
C ARG A 48 -5.99 -10.91 -15.88
N ALA A 49 -6.98 -11.77 -16.16
CA ALA A 49 -8.12 -11.41 -17.01
C ALA A 49 -8.98 -10.32 -16.37
N ALA A 50 -9.27 -10.43 -15.06
CA ALA A 50 -10.02 -9.41 -14.33
C ALA A 50 -9.32 -8.04 -14.34
N ASP A 51 -8.02 -8.00 -14.06
CA ASP A 51 -7.24 -6.75 -14.12
C ASP A 51 -7.25 -6.12 -15.53
N ALA A 52 -7.13 -6.95 -16.58
CA ALA A 52 -7.16 -6.46 -17.95
C ALA A 52 -8.54 -5.87 -18.30
N LEU A 53 -9.62 -6.54 -17.92
CA LEU A 53 -10.99 -6.08 -18.15
C LEU A 53 -11.29 -4.81 -17.36
N ILE A 54 -10.85 -4.69 -16.11
CA ILE A 54 -11.04 -3.50 -15.29
C ILE A 54 -10.22 -2.32 -15.83
N ARG A 55 -8.99 -2.56 -16.29
CA ARG A 55 -8.17 -1.51 -16.93
C ARG A 55 -8.79 -1.05 -18.24
N LEU A 56 -9.41 -1.96 -18.99
CA LEU A 56 -10.14 -1.62 -20.21
C LEU A 56 -11.42 -0.82 -19.87
N ALA A 57 -12.20 -1.29 -18.89
CA ALA A 57 -13.44 -0.66 -18.45
C ALA A 57 -13.24 0.73 -17.80
N SER A 58 -12.15 0.94 -17.08
CA SER A 58 -11.81 2.21 -16.45
C SER A 58 -11.09 3.19 -17.39
N SER A 59 -10.83 2.80 -18.64
CA SER A 59 -10.16 3.62 -19.62
C SER A 59 -11.11 4.65 -20.23
N THR A 60 -10.69 5.91 -20.33
CA THR A 60 -11.41 7.00 -21.02
C THR A 60 -11.91 6.63 -22.43
N PRO A 61 -11.16 5.92 -23.30
CA PRO A 61 -11.67 5.44 -24.59
C PRO A 61 -12.83 4.43 -24.48
N CYS A 62 -12.89 3.60 -23.43
CA CYS A 62 -14.00 2.66 -23.25
C CYS A 62 -15.31 3.39 -22.95
N LEU A 63 -15.24 4.45 -22.15
CA LEU A 63 -16.38 5.33 -21.86
C LEU A 63 -16.90 6.00 -23.14
N VAL A 64 -16.00 6.56 -23.97
CA VAL A 64 -16.37 7.20 -25.25
C VAL A 64 -16.96 6.16 -26.22
N GLY A 65 -16.39 4.96 -26.27
CA GLY A 65 -16.91 3.85 -27.07
C GLY A 65 -18.33 3.45 -26.66
N HIS A 66 -18.60 3.32 -25.36
CA HIS A 66 -19.95 3.05 -24.84
C HIS A 66 -20.92 4.17 -25.18
N LEU A 67 -20.51 5.44 -25.04
CA LEU A 67 -21.37 6.57 -25.36
C LEU A 67 -21.73 6.61 -26.86
N ALA A 68 -20.76 6.33 -27.73
CA ALA A 68 -20.98 6.23 -29.16
C ALA A 68 -21.87 5.03 -29.54
N TRP A 69 -21.66 3.88 -28.88
CA TRP A 69 -22.47 2.68 -29.06
C TRP A 69 -23.93 2.92 -28.66
N PHE A 70 -24.18 3.45 -27.46
CA PHE A 70 -25.53 3.78 -27.00
C PHE A 70 -26.18 4.86 -27.86
N GLY A 71 -25.45 5.93 -28.19
CA GLY A 71 -25.93 6.98 -29.08
C GLY A 71 -26.33 6.41 -30.44
N GLY A 72 -25.45 5.61 -31.06
CA GLY A 72 -25.71 4.96 -32.34
C GLY A 72 -26.92 4.02 -32.30
N TRP A 73 -27.05 3.21 -31.24
CA TRP A 73 -28.19 2.33 -31.05
C TRP A 73 -29.51 3.10 -30.93
N ILE A 74 -29.52 4.19 -30.15
CA ILE A 74 -30.72 5.03 -29.99
C ILE A 74 -31.05 5.72 -31.32
N LEU A 75 -30.08 6.32 -32.00
CA LEU A 75 -30.31 7.00 -33.30
C LEU A 75 -30.86 6.02 -34.35
N TRP A 76 -30.34 4.79 -34.39
CA TRP A 76 -30.85 3.72 -35.25
C TRP A 76 -32.32 3.41 -34.94
N ASN A 77 -32.66 3.20 -33.66
CA ASN A 77 -34.00 2.74 -33.27
C ASN A 77 -35.07 3.85 -33.20
N VAL A 78 -34.67 5.12 -33.09
CA VAL A 78 -35.56 6.28 -33.26
C VAL A 78 -35.96 6.47 -34.73
N GLY A 79 -35.32 5.77 -35.66
CA GLY A 79 -35.64 5.81 -37.08
C GLY A 79 -34.97 6.97 -37.82
N ALA A 80 -33.92 7.57 -37.25
CA ALA A 80 -33.16 8.65 -37.89
C ALA A 80 -32.56 8.24 -39.25
N PHE A 81 -32.37 6.93 -39.46
CA PHE A 81 -31.81 6.36 -40.69
C PHE A 81 -32.86 5.71 -41.62
N GLY A 82 -34.17 5.78 -41.30
CA GLY A 82 -35.23 5.20 -42.14
C GLY A 82 -35.26 3.66 -42.22
N LEU A 83 -34.55 2.99 -41.32
CA LEU A 83 -34.44 1.52 -41.25
C LEU A 83 -35.51 0.92 -40.32
N ALA A 84 -35.75 -0.40 -40.44
CA ALA A 84 -36.67 -1.11 -39.56
C ALA A 84 -36.20 -1.02 -38.10
N LYS A 85 -37.13 -0.69 -37.19
CA LYS A 85 -36.86 -0.56 -35.76
C LYS A 85 -36.51 -1.94 -35.19
N PHE A 86 -35.28 -2.12 -34.73
CA PHE A 86 -34.77 -3.39 -34.22
C PHE A 86 -35.15 -3.61 -32.74
N ASP A 87 -35.08 -2.54 -31.94
CA ASP A 87 -35.38 -2.51 -30.51
C ASP A 87 -36.31 -1.30 -30.22
N PRO A 88 -37.64 -1.47 -30.34
CA PRO A 88 -38.60 -0.41 -30.09
C PRO A 88 -38.51 0.12 -28.67
N PHE A 89 -38.85 1.39 -28.46
CA PHE A 89 -39.01 1.97 -27.12
C PHE A 89 -39.95 1.07 -26.29
N PRO A 90 -39.54 0.53 -25.14
CA PRO A 90 -38.53 1.04 -24.18
C PRO A 90 -37.09 0.45 -24.25
N PHE A 91 -36.62 -0.05 -25.40
CA PHE A 91 -35.27 -0.64 -25.58
C PHE A 91 -35.01 -1.86 -24.67
N GLY A 92 -35.86 -2.88 -24.75
CA GLY A 92 -35.79 -4.06 -23.88
C GLY A 92 -34.50 -4.87 -24.06
N LEU A 93 -33.99 -4.97 -25.29
CA LEU A 93 -32.77 -5.73 -25.57
C LEU A 93 -31.53 -5.01 -25.05
N LEU A 94 -31.42 -3.69 -25.29
CA LEU A 94 -30.32 -2.89 -24.77
C LEU A 94 -30.27 -2.95 -23.25
N THR A 95 -31.40 -2.73 -22.57
CA THR A 95 -31.47 -2.73 -21.11
C THR A 95 -31.10 -4.10 -20.52
N MET A 96 -31.50 -5.20 -21.14
CA MET A 96 -31.10 -6.55 -20.72
C MET A 96 -29.59 -6.76 -20.83
N ILE A 97 -28.99 -6.42 -21.98
CA ILE A 97 -27.55 -6.60 -22.23
C ILE A 97 -26.72 -5.74 -21.27
N VAL A 98 -27.07 -4.47 -21.09
CA VAL A 98 -26.38 -3.54 -20.19
C VAL A 98 -26.49 -4.00 -18.74
N SER A 99 -27.64 -4.51 -18.31
CA SER A 99 -27.82 -5.03 -16.96
C SER A 99 -26.90 -6.22 -16.69
N LEU A 100 -26.79 -7.14 -17.65
CA LEU A 100 -25.89 -8.28 -17.55
C LEU A 100 -24.42 -7.81 -17.49
N GLU A 101 -24.02 -6.90 -18.38
CA GLU A 101 -22.67 -6.33 -18.41
C GLU A 101 -22.31 -5.63 -17.09
N ALA A 102 -23.22 -4.85 -16.52
CA ALA A 102 -23.01 -4.16 -15.25
C ALA A 102 -22.76 -5.13 -14.08
N ILE A 103 -23.45 -6.27 -14.04
CA ILE A 103 -23.22 -7.32 -13.03
C ILE A 103 -21.80 -7.89 -13.17
N PHE A 104 -21.35 -8.21 -14.38
CA PHE A 104 -20.00 -8.70 -14.63
C PHE A 104 -18.93 -7.68 -14.21
N LEU A 105 -19.10 -6.41 -14.58
CA LEU A 105 -18.19 -5.34 -14.18
C LEU A 105 -18.13 -5.18 -12.66
N SER A 106 -19.27 -5.23 -11.97
CA SER A 106 -19.34 -5.15 -10.51
C SER A 106 -18.59 -6.31 -9.83
N ILE A 107 -18.75 -7.54 -10.32
CA ILE A 107 -18.03 -8.71 -9.80
C ILE A 107 -16.52 -8.55 -10.00
N PHE A 108 -16.09 -8.13 -11.19
CA PHE A 108 -14.66 -7.91 -11.45
C PHE A 108 -14.08 -6.82 -10.56
N VAL A 109 -14.79 -5.70 -10.40
CA VAL A 109 -14.42 -4.64 -9.48
C VAL A 109 -14.31 -5.18 -8.05
N LEU A 110 -15.28 -5.96 -7.58
CA LEU A 110 -15.26 -6.53 -6.23
C LEU A 110 -14.07 -7.47 -6.01
N VAL A 111 -13.76 -8.34 -6.99
CA VAL A 111 -12.59 -9.22 -6.93
C VAL A 111 -11.29 -8.42 -6.88
N SER A 112 -11.17 -7.37 -7.69
CA SER A 112 -9.99 -6.49 -7.66
C SER A 112 -9.89 -5.74 -6.34
N GLN A 113 -11.00 -5.22 -5.81
CA GLN A 113 -11.04 -4.54 -4.52
C GLN A 113 -10.63 -5.47 -3.38
N ASN A 114 -11.15 -6.70 -3.35
CA ASN A 114 -10.79 -7.69 -2.34
C ASN A 114 -9.28 -8.00 -2.36
N ARG A 115 -8.69 -8.09 -3.57
CA ARG A 115 -7.25 -8.28 -3.72
C ARG A 115 -6.45 -7.07 -3.23
N GLU A 116 -6.80 -5.87 -3.66
CA GLU A 116 -6.11 -4.65 -3.21
C GLU A 116 -6.24 -4.46 -1.68
N SER A 117 -7.37 -4.84 -1.09
CA SER A 117 -7.56 -4.86 0.37
C SER A 117 -6.59 -5.80 1.07
N ALA A 118 -6.44 -7.04 0.59
CA ALA A 118 -5.50 -8.00 1.17
C ALA A 118 -4.03 -7.54 1.06
N ILE A 119 -3.68 -6.88 -0.05
CA ILE A 119 -2.35 -6.29 -0.24
C ILE A 119 -2.14 -5.11 0.72
N ALA A 120 -3.16 -4.26 0.90
CA ALA A 120 -3.11 -3.13 1.81
C ALA A 120 -2.93 -3.59 3.27
N GLU A 121 -3.64 -4.63 3.68
CA GLU A 121 -3.53 -5.25 5.01
C GLU A 121 -2.11 -5.78 5.27
N LEU A 122 -1.53 -6.58 4.35
CA LEU A 122 -0.15 -7.04 4.51
C LEU A 122 0.84 -5.87 4.57
N ARG A 123 0.65 -4.84 3.74
CA ARG A 123 1.51 -3.65 3.75
C ARG A 123 1.43 -2.94 5.10
N GLU A 124 0.25 -2.84 5.69
CA GLU A 124 0.03 -2.26 7.01
C GLU A 124 0.75 -3.09 8.09
N GLU A 125 0.56 -4.41 8.12
CA GLU A 125 1.27 -5.30 9.06
C GLU A 125 2.80 -5.16 8.98
N VAL A 126 3.36 -5.14 7.77
CA VAL A 126 4.80 -4.97 7.57
C VAL A 126 5.27 -3.59 8.02
N THR A 127 4.49 -2.54 7.73
CA THR A 127 4.83 -1.17 8.14
C THR A 127 4.85 -1.06 9.66
N LEU A 128 3.82 -1.58 10.33
CA LEU A 128 3.75 -1.63 11.79
C LEU A 128 4.93 -2.42 12.38
N ALA A 129 5.28 -3.57 11.83
CA ALA A 129 6.41 -4.36 12.31
C ALA A 129 7.75 -3.60 12.22
N VAL A 130 7.96 -2.83 11.15
CA VAL A 130 9.14 -1.98 10.99
C VAL A 130 9.12 -0.82 11.99
N GLU A 131 7.98 -0.15 12.16
CA GLU A 131 7.82 0.94 13.12
C GLU A 131 8.14 0.48 14.56
N LEU A 132 7.58 -0.66 14.99
CA LEU A 132 7.87 -1.25 16.30
C LEU A 132 9.36 -1.60 16.47
N SER A 133 10.03 -2.05 15.40
CA SER A 133 11.47 -2.35 15.44
C SER A 133 12.29 -1.07 15.58
N VAL A 134 11.97 -0.03 14.82
CA VAL A 134 12.65 1.27 14.86
C VAL A 134 12.46 1.94 16.22
N GLU A 135 11.26 1.84 16.80
CA GLU A 135 10.98 2.35 18.14
C GLU A 135 11.84 1.64 19.19
N ALA A 136 11.88 0.30 19.17
CA ALA A 136 12.72 -0.48 20.09
C ALA A 136 14.23 -0.18 19.93
N GLU A 137 14.70 0.02 18.70
CA GLU A 137 16.08 0.45 18.43
C GLU A 137 16.35 1.87 18.96
N THR A 138 15.40 2.79 18.78
CA THR A 138 15.49 4.17 19.26
C THR A 138 15.54 4.22 20.78
N THR A 139 14.67 3.48 21.48
CA THR A 139 14.71 3.35 22.95
C THR A 139 16.05 2.78 23.42
N LYS A 140 16.59 1.76 22.75
CA LYS A 140 17.92 1.22 23.10
C LYS A 140 19.03 2.24 22.91
N ILE A 141 19.02 3.00 21.82
CA ILE A 141 19.98 4.08 21.59
C ILE A 141 19.86 5.12 22.71
N LEU A 142 18.64 5.52 23.07
CA LEU A 142 18.39 6.47 24.15
C LEU A 142 18.91 5.95 25.50
N GLN A 143 18.67 4.67 25.82
CA GLN A 143 19.18 4.01 27.03
C GLN A 143 20.71 3.99 27.08
N LEU A 144 21.37 3.69 25.95
CA LEU A 144 22.83 3.72 25.84
C LEU A 144 23.38 5.13 26.03
N VAL A 145 22.76 6.14 25.42
CA VAL A 145 23.14 7.55 25.56
C VAL A 145 22.94 8.03 26.99
N ALA A 146 21.81 7.72 27.62
CA ALA A 146 21.53 8.04 29.02
C ALA A 146 22.54 7.37 29.98
N GLY A 147 22.90 6.12 29.70
CA GLY A 147 23.94 5.40 30.43
C GLY A 147 25.32 6.04 30.29
N LEU A 148 25.67 6.52 29.08
CA LEU A 148 26.93 7.24 28.85
C LEU A 148 26.96 8.59 29.58
N TYR A 149 25.87 9.35 29.49
CA TYR A 149 25.71 10.64 30.18
C TYR A 149 25.86 10.50 31.70
N SER A 150 25.28 9.45 32.28
CA SER A 150 25.42 9.13 33.70
C SER A 150 26.86 8.78 34.09
N ARG A 151 27.59 8.03 33.25
CA ARG A 151 29.00 7.68 33.50
C ARG A 151 29.94 8.88 33.41
N LEU A 152 29.57 9.90 32.64
CA LEU A 152 30.31 11.16 32.52
C LEU A 152 30.10 12.09 33.72
N GLY A 153 29.30 11.69 34.71
CA GLY A 153 29.10 12.42 35.96
C GLY A 153 28.05 13.54 35.87
N PHE A 154 27.29 13.61 34.78
CA PHE A 154 26.22 14.58 34.64
C PHE A 154 24.89 13.98 35.16
N PRO A 155 24.14 14.71 36.01
CA PRO A 155 22.82 14.26 36.43
C PRO A 155 21.87 14.32 35.23
N LEU A 156 21.28 13.19 34.85
CA LEU A 156 20.15 13.17 33.93
C LEU A 156 19.08 14.10 34.50
N GLY A 157 18.79 15.20 33.81
CA GLY A 157 17.59 15.97 34.08
C GLY A 157 16.42 15.03 33.86
N VAL A 158 15.77 14.58 34.93
CA VAL A 158 14.61 13.70 34.87
C VAL A 158 13.43 14.56 34.42
N GLU A 159 13.45 14.98 33.18
CA GLU A 159 12.26 15.44 32.49
C GLU A 159 11.33 14.22 32.41
N ASP A 160 10.11 14.36 32.92
CA ASP A 160 9.10 13.27 32.98
C ASP A 160 8.90 12.61 31.60
N GLU A 161 9.14 13.36 30.54
CA GLU A 161 9.12 12.91 29.14
C GLU A 161 10.25 11.94 28.79
N LEU A 162 11.50 12.22 29.18
CA LEU A 162 12.66 11.37 28.89
C LEU A 162 12.55 10.02 29.60
N GLY A 163 12.01 10.01 30.83
CA GLY A 163 11.74 8.79 31.59
C GLY A 163 10.71 7.88 30.92
N ARG A 164 9.71 8.46 30.22
CA ARG A 164 8.72 7.71 29.44
C ARG A 164 9.32 7.14 28.16
N MET A 165 10.16 7.90 27.46
CA MET A 165 10.81 7.44 26.22
C MET A 165 11.83 6.31 26.44
N LEU A 166 12.43 6.23 27.64
CA LEU A 166 13.36 5.16 28.02
C LEU A 166 12.67 3.82 28.31
N GLN A 167 11.36 3.81 28.50
CA GLN A 167 10.61 2.57 28.72
C GLN A 167 10.52 1.80 27.41
N PRO A 168 10.76 0.47 27.41
CA PRO A 168 10.51 -0.34 26.23
C PRO A 168 9.03 -0.24 25.87
N LEU A 169 8.75 -0.09 24.58
CA LEU A 169 7.38 -0.18 24.08
C LEU A 169 6.81 -1.57 24.43
N ASP A 170 5.77 -1.58 25.27
CA ASP A 170 5.08 -2.78 25.70
C ASP A 170 4.05 -3.21 24.65
N LYS A 171 4.38 -4.25 23.89
CA LYS A 171 3.53 -4.80 22.83
C LYS A 171 2.20 -5.33 23.38
N ASP A 172 2.22 -5.93 24.57
CA ASP A 172 1.02 -6.50 25.20
C ASP A 172 0.03 -5.41 25.60
N LEU A 173 0.54 -4.23 25.97
CA LEU A 173 -0.28 -3.06 26.27
C LEU A 173 -0.96 -2.50 25.01
N LEU A 174 -0.23 -2.43 23.89
CA LEU A 174 -0.76 -2.02 22.58
C LEU A 174 -1.86 -2.97 22.09
N GLU A 175 -1.64 -4.29 22.18
CA GLU A 175 -2.66 -5.28 21.80
C GLU A 175 -3.94 -5.13 22.62
N ARG A 176 -3.81 -4.90 23.93
CA ARG A 176 -4.97 -4.65 24.82
C ARG A 176 -5.70 -3.36 24.45
N GLN A 177 -4.99 -2.26 24.23
CA GLN A 177 -5.59 -0.98 23.84
C GLN A 177 -6.29 -1.08 22.48
N LEU A 178 -5.67 -1.72 21.49
CA LEU A 178 -6.26 -1.94 20.18
C LEU A 178 -7.51 -2.82 20.26
N SER A 179 -7.45 -3.91 21.04
CA SER A 179 -8.59 -4.80 21.28
C SER A 179 -9.75 -4.07 21.93
N GLU A 180 -9.48 -3.25 22.95
CA GLU A 180 -10.50 -2.42 23.60
C GLU A 180 -11.11 -1.40 22.64
N GLN A 181 -10.30 -0.74 21.82
CA GLN A 181 -10.78 0.22 20.82
C GLN A 181 -11.64 -0.45 19.74
N ILE A 182 -11.25 -1.63 19.25
CA ILE A 182 -12.05 -2.41 18.30
C ILE A 182 -13.40 -2.80 18.91
N VAL A 183 -13.41 -3.28 20.17
CA VAL A 183 -14.64 -3.61 20.89
C VAL A 183 -15.52 -2.37 21.10
N GLN A 184 -14.93 -1.20 21.42
CA GLN A 184 -15.67 0.05 21.56
C GLN A 184 -16.22 0.58 20.23
N ALA A 185 -15.45 0.48 19.14
CA ALA A 185 -15.86 0.87 17.80
C ALA A 185 -17.01 -0.04 17.30
N GLY A 186 -16.93 -1.34 17.56
CA GLY A 186 -18.01 -2.30 17.26
C GLY A 186 -19.26 -2.10 18.12
N LYS A 187 -19.13 -1.53 19.33
CA LYS A 187 -20.25 -1.19 20.21
C LYS A 187 -20.91 0.17 19.92
N ARG A 188 -20.33 1.04 19.09
CA ARG A 188 -21.00 2.30 18.70
C ARG A 188 -22.21 1.97 17.82
N PRO A 189 -23.47 2.17 18.28
CA PRO A 189 -24.61 2.04 17.39
C PRO A 189 -24.47 3.08 16.28
N LYS A 190 -24.69 2.68 15.02
CA LYS A 190 -24.86 3.60 13.88
C LYS A 190 -26.01 4.57 14.20
N LYS A 191 -25.72 5.67 14.90
CA LYS A 191 -26.68 6.74 15.13
C LYS A 191 -26.82 7.53 13.82
N GLY A 192 -27.95 7.31 13.16
CA GLY A 192 -28.61 8.28 12.29
C GLY A 192 -27.89 8.67 11.01
N GLN A 193 -28.17 7.94 9.93
CA GLN A 193 -28.43 8.59 8.64
C GLN A 193 -29.88 8.24 8.30
N ALA A 194 -30.76 9.18 8.62
CA ALA A 194 -32.14 9.25 8.16
C ALA A 194 -32.21 10.33 7.09
#